data_AF-A0A843JGR5-F1
#
_entry.id   AF-A0A843JGR5-F1
#
_cell.length_a   1.000
_cell.length_b   1.000
_cell.length_c   1.000
_cell.angle_alpha   90.00
_cell.angle_beta   90.00
_cell.angle_gamma   90.00
#
_symmetry.space_group_name_H-M   'P 1'
#
loop_
_entity.id
_entity.type
_entity.pdbx_description
1 polymer ?
#
loop_
_entity_poly.entity_id
_entity_poly.type
_entity_poly.pdbx_seq_one_letter_code
_entity_poly.pdbx_strand_id
1 'polypeptide(L)'
;MGFIGKSGLLISPKFGPRQKISAILVNIENLPITETNEHSWIKEYCETCISCIRKCPEKALSYLDNEVQFNENVCIGCSQGCTECIKACPFYKRGYEKVHEIFKKISEKREKKNKTN
;
A
#
# COMPACT_ATOMS: atom_id res chain seq x y z
N MET A 1 -10.00 -1.79 -8.97
CA MET A 1 -9.65 -0.92 -7.81
C MET A 1 -8.32 -1.41 -7.27
N GLY A 2 -7.49 -0.55 -6.68
CA GLY A 2 -6.08 -0.81 -6.34
C GLY A 2 -5.78 -1.97 -5.38
N PHE A 3 -4.73 -1.82 -4.57
CA PHE A 3 -4.36 -2.81 -3.54
C PHE A 3 -4.04 -2.15 -2.20
N ILE A 4 -4.26 -2.86 -1.09
CA ILE A 4 -3.98 -2.36 0.25
C ILE A 4 -2.47 -2.42 0.50
N GLY A 5 -1.85 -1.28 0.79
CA GLY A 5 -0.44 -1.21 1.16
C GLY A 5 -0.20 -1.40 2.66
N LYS A 6 1.08 -1.45 3.07
CA LYS A 6 1.47 -1.61 4.50
C LYS A 6 0.97 -0.51 5.44
N SER A 7 0.53 0.65 4.94
CA SER A 7 -0.09 1.68 5.80
C SER A 7 -1.56 1.40 6.11
N GLY A 8 -2.14 0.30 5.64
CA GLY A 8 -3.58 -0.01 5.74
C GLY A 8 -4.45 0.80 4.77
N LEU A 9 -3.87 1.60 3.88
CA LEU A 9 -4.59 2.42 2.91
C LEU A 9 -4.63 1.75 1.55
N LEU A 10 -5.76 1.90 0.83
CA LEU A 10 -5.87 1.51 -0.57
C LEU A 10 -4.96 2.39 -1.44
N ILE A 11 -4.06 1.77 -2.17
CA ILE A 11 -3.20 2.41 -3.17
C ILE A 11 -3.83 2.19 -4.54
N SER A 12 -4.40 3.24 -5.15
CA SER A 12 -4.90 3.18 -6.53
C SER A 12 -3.84 3.63 -7.55
N PRO A 13 -3.96 3.22 -8.83
CA PRO A 13 -3.07 3.72 -9.88
C PRO A 13 -3.10 5.26 -10.03
N LYS A 14 -4.28 5.86 -9.99
CA LYS A 14 -4.47 7.30 -10.25
C LYS A 14 -4.08 8.19 -9.07
N PHE A 15 -4.36 7.75 -7.85
CA PHE A 15 -4.22 8.61 -6.67
C PHE A 15 -3.19 8.09 -5.66
N GLY A 16 -2.66 6.88 -5.81
CA GLY A 16 -1.89 6.26 -4.74
C GLY A 16 -2.75 6.13 -3.47
N PRO A 17 -2.22 6.40 -2.27
CA PRO A 17 -2.97 6.28 -1.01
C PRO A 17 -3.86 7.48 -0.65
N ARG A 18 -3.87 8.57 -1.44
CA ARG A 18 -4.55 9.83 -1.07
C ARG A 18 -6.00 9.91 -1.55
N GLN A 19 -6.82 8.95 -1.14
CA GLN A 19 -8.22 8.86 -1.53
C GLN A 19 -9.10 8.47 -0.34
N LYS A 20 -10.33 8.98 -0.33
CA LYS A 20 -11.38 8.57 0.61
C LYS A 20 -12.27 7.54 -0.09
N ILE A 21 -12.63 6.49 0.62
CA ILE A 21 -13.50 5.42 0.13
C ILE A 21 -14.84 5.57 0.84
N SER A 22 -15.92 5.41 0.09
CA SER A 22 -17.27 5.26 0.61
C SER A 22 -17.90 4.06 -0.07
N ALA A 23 -18.78 3.36 0.63
CA ALA A 23 -19.49 2.21 0.12
C ALA A 23 -20.99 2.49 0.14
N ILE A 24 -21.68 2.13 -0.94
CA ILE A 24 -23.14 2.09 -1.01
C ILE A 24 -23.52 0.61 -1.03
N LEU A 25 -24.28 0.19 -0.03
CA LEU A 25 -24.77 -1.18 0.05
C LEU A 25 -26.06 -1.27 -0.75
N VAL A 26 -26.13 -2.22 -1.68
CA VAL A 26 -27.25 -2.43 -2.60
C VAL A 26 -27.59 -3.91 -2.67
N ASN A 27 -28.87 -4.21 -2.95
CA ASN A 27 -29.36 -5.59 -3.04
C ASN A 27 -29.48 -6.08 -4.49
N ILE A 28 -28.47 -5.76 -5.31
CA ILE A 28 -28.41 -6.11 -6.73
C ILE A 28 -27.72 -7.47 -6.92
N GLU A 29 -28.34 -8.37 -7.69
CA GLU A 29 -27.90 -9.77 -7.78
C GLU A 29 -26.84 -10.03 -8.86
N ASN A 30 -26.66 -9.13 -9.82
CA ASN A 30 -25.81 -9.34 -11.00
C ASN A 30 -24.52 -8.51 -11.00
N LEU A 31 -23.85 -8.36 -9.84
CA LEU A 31 -22.56 -7.67 -9.78
C LEU A 31 -21.47 -8.50 -10.49
N PRO A 32 -20.65 -7.86 -11.33
CA PRO A 32 -19.49 -8.53 -11.91
C PRO A 32 -18.49 -8.85 -10.80
N ILE A 33 -18.16 -10.14 -10.65
CA ILE A 33 -17.10 -10.62 -9.76
C ILE A 33 -15.82 -10.72 -10.58
N THR A 34 -14.72 -10.22 -10.04
CA THR A 34 -13.39 -10.38 -10.63
C THR A 34 -12.57 -11.28 -9.72
N GLU A 35 -12.07 -12.40 -10.27
CA GLU A 35 -11.28 -13.36 -9.50
C GLU A 35 -9.82 -12.91 -9.32
N THR A 36 -9.35 -11.98 -10.16
CA THR A 36 -7.96 -11.54 -10.17
C THR A 36 -7.84 -10.04 -9.88
N ASN A 37 -6.80 -9.67 -9.14
CA ASN A 37 -6.42 -8.28 -8.90
C ASN A 37 -5.06 -8.02 -9.53
N GLU A 38 -5.06 -7.31 -10.66
CA GLU A 38 -3.85 -6.91 -11.41
C GLU A 38 -2.85 -6.07 -10.61
N HIS A 39 -3.25 -5.52 -9.46
CA HIS A 39 -2.41 -4.70 -8.59
C HIS A 39 -1.85 -5.45 -7.38
N SER A 40 -2.02 -6.78 -7.30
CA SER A 40 -1.54 -7.62 -6.19
C SER A 40 -0.03 -7.49 -5.93
N TRP A 41 0.76 -7.16 -6.97
CA TRP A 41 2.20 -6.89 -6.89
C TRP A 41 2.56 -5.75 -5.91
N ILE A 42 1.63 -4.85 -5.61
CA ILE A 42 1.83 -3.79 -4.60
C ILE A 42 2.20 -4.40 -3.23
N LYS A 43 1.61 -5.56 -2.88
CA LYS A 43 1.92 -6.25 -1.62
C LYS A 43 3.42 -6.53 -1.51
N GLU A 44 3.97 -7.18 -2.53
CA GLU A 44 5.39 -7.55 -2.61
C GLU A 44 6.31 -6.34 -2.66
N TYR A 45 5.90 -5.29 -3.38
CA TYR A 45 6.63 -4.01 -3.34
C TYR A 45 6.67 -3.44 -1.91
N CYS A 46 5.53 -3.41 -1.22
CA CYS A 46 5.42 -2.89 0.12
C CYS A 46 6.23 -3.68 1.15
N GLU A 47 6.46 -4.99 0.96
CA GLU A 47 7.39 -5.79 1.77
C GLU A 47 8.80 -5.20 1.84
N THR A 48 9.21 -4.43 0.83
CA THR A 48 10.55 -3.83 0.77
C THR A 48 10.60 -2.36 1.15
N CYS A 49 9.50 -1.62 0.95
CA CYS A 49 9.53 -0.15 0.98
C CYS A 49 9.47 0.45 2.38
N ILE A 50 8.56 -0.04 3.23
CA ILE A 50 8.35 0.32 4.66
C ILE A 50 8.35 1.82 5.02
N SER A 51 8.21 2.72 4.04
CA SER A 51 8.42 4.16 4.23
C SER A 51 7.34 4.81 5.09
N CYS A 52 6.10 4.32 5.04
CA CYS A 52 5.01 4.78 5.91
C CYS A 52 5.28 4.50 7.39
N ILE A 53 5.83 3.32 7.70
CA ILE A 53 6.19 2.90 9.05
C ILE A 53 7.29 3.81 9.60
N ARG A 54 8.36 4.01 8.83
CA ARG A 54 9.50 4.86 9.20
C ARG A 54 9.15 6.35 9.38
N LYS A 55 8.07 6.83 8.76
CA LYS A 55 7.69 8.24 8.77
C LYS A 55 6.49 8.55 9.64
N CYS A 56 5.88 7.56 10.29
CA CYS A 56 4.81 7.80 11.24
C CYS A 56 5.37 8.52 12.49
N PRO A 57 4.95 9.77 12.79
CA PRO A 57 5.47 10.51 13.95
C PRO A 57 5.08 9.85 15.28
N GLU A 58 3.85 9.33 15.36
CA GLU A 58 3.29 8.71 16.56
C GLU A 58 3.61 7.21 16.70
N LYS A 59 4.40 6.65 15.75
CA LYS A 59 4.69 5.21 15.69
C LYS A 59 3.41 4.33 15.71
N ALA A 60 2.33 4.85 15.13
CA ALA A 60 1.06 4.14 14.98
C ALA A 60 1.15 2.92 14.07
N LEU A 61 2.18 2.85 13.21
CA LEU A 61 2.51 1.69 12.40
C LEU A 61 3.80 1.07 12.95
N SER A 62 3.76 -0.22 13.29
CA SER A 62 4.91 -0.95 13.85
C SER A 62 4.95 -2.38 13.33
N TYR A 63 6.10 -3.05 13.51
CA TYR A 63 6.25 -4.47 13.20
C TYR A 63 6.00 -5.33 14.43
N LEU A 64 5.17 -6.35 14.28
CA LEU A 64 5.01 -7.46 15.22
C LEU A 64 4.91 -8.75 14.41
N ASP A 65 5.77 -9.73 14.71
CA ASP A 65 5.79 -11.04 14.03
C ASP A 65 5.83 -10.97 12.50
N ASN A 66 6.64 -10.05 11.96
CA ASN A 66 6.76 -9.74 10.53
C ASN A 66 5.52 -9.13 9.87
N GLU A 67 4.46 -8.87 10.62
CA GLU A 67 3.27 -8.16 10.16
C GLU A 67 3.27 -6.71 10.63
N VAL A 68 2.59 -5.85 9.87
CA VAL A 68 2.42 -4.45 10.26
C VAL A 68 1.18 -4.33 11.11
N GLN A 69 1.35 -3.84 12.33
CA GLN A 69 0.27 -3.52 13.24
C GLN A 69 -0.05 -2.04 13.15
N PHE A 70 -1.35 -1.71 13.22
CA PHE A 70 -1.85 -0.35 13.28
C PHE A 70 -2.48 -0.09 14.65
N ASN A 71 -1.87 0.82 15.42
CA ASN A 71 -2.42 1.29 16.67
C ASN A 71 -3.23 2.56 16.44
N GLU A 72 -4.55 2.39 16.35
CA GLU A 72 -5.50 3.48 16.14
C GLU A 72 -5.52 4.51 17.27
N ASN A 73 -5.21 4.11 18.51
CA ASN A 73 -5.27 4.99 19.69
C ASN A 73 -4.21 6.11 19.65
N VAL A 74 -3.11 5.87 18.94
CA VAL A 74 -2.03 6.87 18.79
C VAL A 74 -2.04 7.51 17.41
N CYS A 75 -2.87 7.04 16.47
CA CYS A 75 -2.94 7.63 15.14
C CYS A 75 -3.74 8.94 15.16
N ILE A 76 -3.04 10.06 14.99
CA ILE A 76 -3.66 11.39 14.90
C ILE A 76 -4.18 11.75 13.49
N GLY A 77 -4.32 10.76 12.60
CA GLY A 77 -4.79 10.96 11.22
C GLY A 77 -6.23 11.45 11.15
N CYS A 78 -7.14 10.79 11.89
CA CYS A 78 -8.55 11.16 11.93
C CYS A 78 -8.85 12.36 12.83
N SER A 79 -8.12 12.49 13.95
CA SER A 79 -8.36 13.54 14.95
C SER A 79 -7.71 14.87 14.61
N GLN A 80 -6.53 14.87 13.97
CA GLN A 80 -5.76 16.09 13.68
C GLN A 80 -5.33 16.21 12.21
N GLY A 81 -5.73 15.29 11.33
CA GLY A 81 -5.45 15.38 9.90
C GLY A 81 -4.01 15.03 9.51
N CYS A 82 -3.29 14.25 10.32
CA CYS A 82 -1.94 13.79 9.95
C CYS A 82 -1.96 12.94 8.67
N THR A 83 -1.01 13.23 7.76
CA THR A 83 -0.91 12.58 6.44
C THR A 83 0.51 12.12 6.10
N GLU A 84 1.39 12.00 7.10
CA GLU A 84 2.81 11.71 6.86
C GLU A 84 3.04 10.34 6.22
N CYS A 85 2.21 9.33 6.55
CA CYS A 85 2.26 8.02 5.88
C CYS A 85 1.89 8.12 4.38
N ILE A 86 0.91 8.96 4.03
CA ILE A 86 0.49 9.23 2.65
C ILE A 86 1.61 9.97 1.91
N LYS A 87 2.11 11.07 2.50
CA LYS A 87 3.19 11.88 1.91
C LYS A 87 4.47 11.08 1.70
N ALA A 88 4.79 10.15 2.60
CA ALA A 88 5.98 9.32 2.51
C ALA A 88 5.88 8.24 1.42
N CYS A 89 4.67 7.84 1.02
CA CYS A 89 4.45 6.73 0.10
C CYS A 89 5.01 7.00 -1.31
N PRO A 90 5.82 6.08 -1.89
CA PRO A 90 6.34 6.24 -3.25
C PRO A 90 5.25 6.40 -4.32
N PHE A 91 4.10 5.75 -4.16
CA PHE A 91 2.97 5.89 -5.07
C PHE A 91 2.40 7.31 -5.08
N TYR A 92 2.44 8.02 -3.95
CA TYR A 92 2.08 9.44 -3.90
C TYR A 92 3.16 10.32 -4.53
N LYS A 93 4.45 10.05 -4.24
CA LYS A 93 5.56 10.90 -4.69
C LYS A 93 5.91 10.75 -6.17
N ARG A 94 5.82 9.53 -6.72
CA ARG A 94 6.35 9.17 -8.05
C ARG A 94 5.27 8.71 -9.02
N GLY A 95 4.10 8.35 -8.52
CA GLY A 95 3.03 7.75 -9.32
C GLY A 95 3.21 6.24 -9.51
N TYR A 96 2.12 5.59 -9.91
CA TYR A 96 2.02 4.13 -9.99
C TYR A 96 2.99 3.49 -11.00
N GLU A 97 3.01 3.97 -12.25
CA GLU A 97 3.82 3.36 -13.31
C GLU A 97 5.31 3.35 -12.99
N LYS A 98 5.84 4.48 -12.50
CA LYS A 98 7.26 4.58 -12.11
C LYS A 98 7.61 3.61 -10.98
N VAL A 99 6.70 3.43 -10.01
CA VAL A 99 6.90 2.47 -8.92
C VAL A 99 6.85 1.03 -9.46
N HIS A 100 5.96 0.74 -10.40
CA HIS A 100 5.84 -0.56 -11.04
C HIS A 100 7.10 -0.93 -11.84
N GLU A 101 7.65 0.01 -12.60
CA GLU A 101 8.93 -0.18 -13.32
C GLU A 101 10.09 -0.46 -12.36
N ILE A 102 10.15 0.25 -11.24
CA ILE A 102 11.16 0.00 -10.19
C ILE A 102 10.97 -1.40 -9.61
N PHE A 103 9.73 -1.81 -9.33
CA PHE A 103 9.42 -3.14 -8.82
C PHE A 103 9.87 -4.23 -9.79
N LYS A 104 9.54 -4.13 -11.08
CA LYS A 104 9.99 -5.10 -12.11
C LYS A 104 11.51 -5.29 -12.10
N LYS A 105 12.27 -4.18 -12.06
CA LYS A 105 13.74 -4.21 -11.97
C LYS A 105 14.26 -4.87 -10.70
N ILE A 106 13.57 -4.72 -9.57
CA ILE A 106 13.92 -5.36 -8.30
C ILE A 106 13.64 -6.88 -8.38
N SER A 107 12.47 -7.26 -8.91
CA SER A 107 12.05 -8.65 -9.04
C SER A 107 12.96 -9.44 -10.00
N GLU A 108 13.28 -8.89 -11.18
CA GLU A 108 14.23 -9.49 -12.13
C GLU A 108 15.61 -9.75 -11.52
N LYS A 109 16.11 -8.82 -10.69
CA LYS A 109 17.40 -8.99 -10.00
C LYS A 109 17.35 -10.09 -8.95
N ARG A 110 16.23 -10.24 -8.25
CA ARG A 110 16.02 -11.32 -7.25
C ARG A 110 15.99 -12.68 -7.92
N GLU A 111 15.26 -12.82 -9.03
CA GLU A 111 15.20 -14.07 -9.79
C GLU A 111 16.57 -14.51 -10.31
N LYS A 112 17.37 -13.58 -10.85
CA LYS A 112 18.74 -13.88 -11.31
C LYS A 112 19.64 -14.36 -10.18
N LYS A 113 19.55 -13.74 -8.99
CA LYS A 113 20.33 -14.13 -7.81
C LYS A 113 19.95 -15.54 -7.33
N ASN A 114 18.67 -15.88 -7.35
CA ASN A 114 18.18 -17.21 -6.94
C ASN A 114 18.55 -18.34 -7.92
N LYS A 115 18.88 -18.03 -9.17
CA LYS A 115 19.35 -19.02 -10.17
C LYS A 115 20.86 -19.26 -10.16
N THR A 116 21.61 -18.40 -9.45
CA THR A 116 23.09 -18.46 -9.37
C THR A 116 23.56 -19.05 -8.04
N ASN A 117 22.63 -19.23 -7.08
CA ASN A 117 22.79 -20.02 -5.86
C ASN A 117 22.18 -21.41 -6.07
#